data_AF-A0AAT9TEC6-F1
#
_entry.id   AF-A0AAT9TEC6-F1
#
_cell.length_a   1.000
_cell.length_b   1.000
_cell.length_c   1.000
_cell.angle_alpha   90.00
_cell.angle_beta   90.00
_cell.angle_gamma   90.00
#
_symmetry.space_group_name_H-M   'P 1'
#
loop_
_entity.id
_entity.type
_entity.pdbx_description
1 polymer ?
#
loop_
_entity_poly.entity_id
_entity_poly.type
_entity_poly.pdbx_seq_one_letter_code
_entity_poly.pdbx_strand_id
1 'polypeptide(L)'
;MSSTGTTGHGATGPRDARHEREAAARHEWEAAARLLRAATRSGAHLIAEAASLVQGWAVLADPIAGAVYSTPAAAAADGVHAAAAPLEHPHCTQHPAAGAVLVLAPAPTVPPGHACHVATTTAALLEVRGQRAAELRGEQMRLHTTLIRLLLAGHTAAVTETLGGNRLTHVTVYRLSGPDLPTAHEVLWRAVRPSLAPHADACTLIGRPDGELVVAELHHGGDDGRILRLVSRLCERHHLLAGMAGPLPLAETPTAHSDAAAARHSATPDSRIVPADAVGTSRLAPLLPAAPYARWAASVLRPLSPAHQHLLLVWLRAGSKPRAAAALGLSAGTVRARIRDLSRLLGADLEDATVQAHLLLALRAPAPAPDLDLADAGAGADADAGIRLSSSRNRSSGGRPAGPARLEALPDELLDTEAARSWAAGLVGGLEPHLRIALACWLRHHARTAPAAAELHVHRTTLAGWLTRCADHLARNLADATVRAEVHLALKATRNGPDDPTALPRRGGRTYRRL
;
A
#
# COMPACT_ATOMS: atom_id res chain seq x y z
N MET A 1 -42.32 87.78 -16.69
CA MET A 1 -42.42 86.92 -17.89
C MET A 1 -41.36 85.84 -17.77
N SER A 2 -41.78 84.62 -17.51
CA SER A 2 -40.93 83.45 -17.26
C SER A 2 -41.28 82.36 -18.27
N SER A 3 -40.27 81.75 -18.90
CA SER A 3 -40.33 80.40 -19.51
C SER A 3 -38.91 80.02 -19.96
N THR A 4 -38.15 79.26 -19.16
CA THR A 4 -38.08 77.78 -19.09
C THR A 4 -37.24 77.15 -20.20
N GLY A 5 -36.12 76.55 -19.78
CA GLY A 5 -35.35 75.60 -20.56
C GLY A 5 -36.05 74.24 -20.69
N THR A 6 -35.58 73.43 -21.64
CA THR A 6 -36.03 72.05 -21.84
C THR A 6 -34.82 71.18 -22.13
N THR A 7 -34.52 70.30 -21.18
CA THR A 7 -33.64 69.15 -21.27
C THR A 7 -34.32 68.04 -22.09
N GLY A 8 -33.70 67.62 -23.19
CA GLY A 8 -34.11 66.42 -23.94
C GLY A 8 -33.59 65.15 -23.28
N HIS A 9 -34.49 64.36 -22.71
CA HIS A 9 -34.26 62.96 -22.35
C HIS A 9 -34.37 62.10 -23.61
N GLY A 10 -33.27 61.45 -24.01
CA GLY A 10 -33.27 60.42 -25.04
C GLY A 10 -33.84 59.11 -24.49
N ALA A 11 -35.04 58.75 -24.93
CA ALA A 11 -35.68 57.48 -24.64
C ALA A 11 -35.11 56.38 -25.56
N THR A 12 -34.35 55.45 -24.97
CA THR A 12 -33.99 54.15 -25.57
C THR A 12 -35.26 53.32 -25.80
N GLY A 13 -35.63 53.06 -27.05
CA GLY A 13 -36.88 52.42 -27.42
C GLY A 13 -36.84 50.88 -27.35
N PRO A 14 -37.99 50.20 -27.24
CA PRO A 14 -38.11 48.73 -27.16
C PRO A 14 -37.68 47.96 -28.42
N ARG A 15 -37.43 48.64 -29.55
CA ARG A 15 -36.88 48.04 -30.79
C ARG A 15 -35.37 47.81 -30.71
N ASP A 16 -34.63 48.70 -30.05
CA ASP A 16 -33.17 48.59 -29.91
C ASP A 16 -32.82 47.42 -28.98
N ALA A 17 -33.55 47.28 -27.87
CA ALA A 17 -33.42 46.14 -26.96
C ALA A 17 -33.73 44.78 -27.62
N ARG A 18 -34.56 44.75 -28.68
CA ARG A 18 -34.86 43.53 -29.45
C ARG A 18 -33.73 43.18 -30.41
N HIS A 19 -33.17 44.17 -31.11
CA HIS A 19 -32.03 43.96 -32.00
C HIS A 19 -30.75 43.58 -31.24
N GLU A 20 -30.52 44.17 -30.07
CA GLU A 20 -29.41 43.80 -29.18
C GLU A 20 -29.55 42.37 -28.67
N ARG A 21 -30.76 41.93 -28.29
CA ARG A 21 -31.02 40.54 -27.90
C ARG A 21 -30.83 39.55 -29.05
N GLU A 22 -31.26 39.91 -30.26
CA GLU A 22 -31.06 39.08 -31.46
C GLU A 22 -29.59 39.01 -31.91
N ALA A 23 -28.80 40.05 -31.66
CA ALA A 23 -27.35 40.04 -31.90
C ALA A 23 -26.62 39.19 -30.85
N ALA A 24 -26.97 39.33 -29.56
CA ALA A 24 -26.42 38.52 -28.48
C ALA A 24 -26.72 37.02 -28.67
N ALA A 25 -27.95 36.66 -29.01
CA ALA A 25 -28.34 35.27 -29.29
C ALA A 25 -27.59 34.66 -30.48
N ARG A 26 -27.28 35.48 -31.51
CA ARG A 26 -26.45 35.04 -32.65
C ARG A 26 -25.00 34.78 -32.24
N HIS A 27 -24.42 35.64 -31.41
CA HIS A 27 -23.08 35.44 -30.88
C HIS A 27 -22.98 34.22 -29.95
N GLU A 28 -23.97 34.00 -29.09
CA GLU A 28 -24.06 32.80 -28.25
C GLU A 28 -24.17 31.52 -29.10
N TRP A 29 -25.02 31.53 -30.13
CA TRP A 29 -25.15 30.41 -31.04
C TRP A 29 -23.85 30.10 -31.81
N GLU A 30 -23.16 31.14 -32.27
CA GLU A 30 -21.88 30.99 -32.97
C GLU A 30 -20.79 30.43 -32.05
N ALA A 31 -20.72 30.92 -30.80
CA ALA A 31 -19.81 30.39 -29.78
C ALA A 31 -20.12 28.91 -29.49
N ALA A 32 -21.39 28.54 -29.30
CA ALA A 32 -21.81 27.16 -29.09
C ALA A 32 -21.46 26.26 -30.29
N ALA A 33 -21.65 26.73 -31.52
CA ALA A 33 -21.31 25.98 -32.73
C ALA A 33 -19.79 25.76 -32.86
N ARG A 34 -18.97 26.75 -32.48
CA ARG A 34 -17.50 26.61 -32.43
C ARG A 34 -17.07 25.59 -31.39
N LEU A 35 -17.61 25.68 -30.17
CA LEU A 35 -17.35 24.73 -29.09
C LEU A 35 -17.77 23.31 -29.48
N LEU A 36 -18.92 23.13 -30.12
CA LEU A 36 -19.38 21.81 -30.60
C LEU A 36 -18.40 21.21 -31.63
N ARG A 37 -17.94 22.01 -32.61
CA ARG A 37 -16.93 21.58 -33.60
C ARG A 37 -15.57 21.28 -32.99
N ALA A 38 -15.19 21.98 -31.91
CA ALA A 38 -13.98 21.69 -31.16
C ALA A 38 -14.13 20.39 -30.34
N ALA A 39 -15.30 20.20 -29.71
CA ALA A 39 -15.64 19.03 -28.93
C ALA A 39 -15.68 17.75 -29.77
N THR A 40 -16.07 17.79 -31.05
CA THR A 40 -16.01 16.60 -31.91
C THR A 40 -14.58 16.17 -32.22
N ARG A 41 -13.61 17.10 -32.22
CA ARG A 41 -12.20 16.81 -32.48
C ARG A 41 -11.51 16.20 -31.25
N SER A 42 -11.47 16.90 -30.12
CA SER A 42 -10.88 16.38 -28.87
C SER A 42 -11.23 17.25 -27.66
N GLY A 43 -11.01 16.72 -26.46
CA GLY A 43 -11.11 17.53 -25.23
C GLY A 43 -10.09 18.66 -25.19
N ALA A 44 -8.86 18.44 -25.66
CA ALA A 44 -7.83 19.48 -25.75
C ALA A 44 -8.24 20.62 -26.69
N HIS A 45 -8.79 20.29 -27.86
CA HIS A 45 -9.31 21.31 -28.80
C HIS A 45 -10.48 22.08 -28.21
N LEU A 46 -11.37 21.42 -27.47
CA LEU A 46 -12.47 22.09 -26.77
C LEU A 46 -11.97 23.10 -25.73
N ILE A 47 -10.98 22.72 -24.92
CA ILE A 47 -10.37 23.63 -23.93
C ILE A 47 -9.64 24.80 -24.62
N ALA A 48 -8.93 24.54 -25.71
CA ALA A 48 -8.28 25.59 -26.48
C ALA A 48 -9.28 26.58 -27.10
N GLU A 49 -10.41 26.07 -27.62
CA GLU A 49 -11.48 26.90 -28.18
C GLU A 49 -12.16 27.74 -27.08
N ALA A 50 -12.40 27.15 -25.90
CA ALA A 50 -12.94 27.87 -24.75
C ALA A 50 -12.01 28.99 -24.29
N ALA A 51 -10.70 28.73 -24.18
CA ALA A 51 -9.69 29.73 -23.86
C ALA A 51 -9.68 30.89 -24.88
N SER A 52 -9.80 30.56 -26.17
CA SER A 52 -9.89 31.56 -27.25
C SER A 52 -11.16 32.42 -27.15
N LEU A 53 -12.32 31.82 -26.85
CA LEU A 53 -13.59 32.53 -26.74
C LEU A 53 -13.67 33.46 -25.53
N VAL A 54 -12.93 33.16 -24.46
CA VAL A 54 -12.79 34.04 -23.29
C VAL A 54 -11.54 34.92 -23.32
N GLN A 55 -10.77 34.88 -24.42
CA GLN A 55 -9.52 35.63 -24.63
C GLN A 55 -8.52 35.51 -23.47
N GLY A 56 -8.55 34.40 -22.75
CA GLY A 56 -7.78 34.19 -21.52
C GLY A 56 -7.23 32.78 -21.48
N TRP A 57 -7.46 32.08 -20.37
CA TRP A 57 -7.03 30.69 -20.23
C TRP A 57 -8.15 29.79 -19.74
N ALA A 58 -8.05 28.51 -20.10
CA ALA A 58 -8.95 27.46 -19.66
C ALA A 58 -8.16 26.20 -19.29
N VAL A 59 -8.51 25.60 -18.16
CA VAL A 59 -7.88 24.39 -17.64
C VAL A 59 -8.96 23.43 -17.18
N LEU A 60 -8.89 22.19 -17.63
CA LEU A 60 -9.60 21.09 -17.00
C LEU A 60 -8.65 20.43 -16.01
N ALA A 61 -8.89 20.63 -14.72
CA ALA A 61 -8.03 20.14 -13.65
C ALA A 61 -8.73 19.08 -12.81
N ASP A 62 -8.04 17.98 -12.56
CA ASP A 62 -8.37 17.06 -11.48
C ASP A 62 -7.45 17.43 -10.29
N PRO A 63 -7.98 17.83 -9.13
CA PRO A 63 -7.15 18.26 -8.01
C PRO A 63 -6.21 17.17 -7.46
N ILE A 64 -6.38 15.91 -7.86
CA ILE A 64 -5.56 14.76 -7.43
C ILE A 64 -4.54 14.38 -8.51
N ALA A 65 -4.96 14.41 -9.79
CA ALA A 65 -4.13 14.04 -10.93
C ALA A 65 -3.34 15.21 -11.55
N GLY A 66 -3.74 16.45 -11.27
CA GLY A 66 -3.24 17.65 -11.92
C GLY A 66 -4.05 18.07 -13.15
N ALA A 67 -3.46 18.91 -14.01
CA ALA A 67 -4.13 19.40 -15.20
C ALA A 67 -4.32 18.29 -16.24
N VAL A 68 -5.57 18.04 -16.62
CA VAL A 68 -5.95 17.07 -17.66
C VAL A 68 -5.72 17.68 -19.04
N TYR A 69 -6.17 18.93 -19.22
CA TYR A 69 -5.94 19.77 -20.39
C TYR A 69 -5.74 21.19 -19.92
N SER A 70 -4.84 21.93 -20.58
CA SER A 70 -4.56 23.33 -20.24
C SER A 70 -4.28 24.11 -21.51
N THR A 71 -4.86 25.31 -21.62
CA THR A 71 -4.52 26.26 -22.68
C THR A 71 -4.50 27.68 -22.12
N PRO A 72 -3.35 28.39 -22.21
CA PRO A 72 -2.04 27.89 -22.64
C PRO A 72 -1.46 26.91 -21.61
N ALA A 73 -0.51 26.06 -22.03
CA ALA A 73 0.06 25.01 -21.16
C ALA A 73 0.63 25.56 -19.83
N ALA A 74 1.17 26.78 -19.83
CA ALA A 74 1.68 27.47 -18.64
C ALA A 74 0.62 27.69 -17.54
N ALA A 75 -0.67 27.79 -17.89
CA ALA A 75 -1.76 27.97 -16.94
C ALA A 75 -2.09 26.70 -16.14
N ALA A 76 -1.44 25.56 -16.42
CA ALA A 76 -1.76 24.28 -15.80
C ALA A 76 -1.66 24.30 -14.28
N ALA A 77 -0.61 24.91 -13.72
CA ALA A 77 -0.42 25.00 -12.27
C ALA A 77 -1.48 25.89 -11.62
N ASP A 78 -1.70 27.08 -12.17
CA ASP A 78 -2.70 28.04 -11.69
C ASP A 78 -4.12 27.46 -11.75
N GLY A 79 -4.45 26.75 -12.83
CA GLY A 79 -5.75 26.09 -12.97
C GLY A 79 -5.97 24.94 -11.98
N VAL A 80 -4.94 24.16 -11.64
CA VAL A 80 -5.01 23.13 -10.59
C VAL A 80 -5.18 23.75 -9.22
N HIS A 81 -4.48 24.85 -8.95
CA HIS A 81 -4.60 25.57 -7.69
C HIS A 81 -6.00 26.18 -7.52
N ALA A 82 -6.51 26.84 -8.56
CA ALA A 82 -7.85 27.40 -8.60
C ALA A 82 -8.95 26.33 -8.42
N ALA A 83 -8.77 25.14 -9.00
CA ALA A 83 -9.69 24.02 -8.81
C ALA A 83 -9.66 23.43 -7.39
N ALA A 84 -8.53 23.53 -6.68
CA ALA A 84 -8.37 23.05 -5.32
C ALA A 84 -8.88 24.06 -4.27
N ALA A 85 -8.74 25.36 -4.53
CA ALA A 85 -9.13 26.44 -3.62
C ALA A 85 -9.99 27.51 -4.32
N PRO A 86 -11.29 27.25 -4.55
CA PRO A 86 -12.14 28.15 -5.33
C PRO A 86 -12.29 29.56 -4.75
N LEU A 87 -12.24 29.68 -3.42
CA LEU A 87 -12.38 30.95 -2.70
C LEU A 87 -11.17 31.88 -2.87
N GLU A 88 -10.01 31.34 -3.24
CA GLU A 88 -8.77 32.11 -3.43
C GLU A 88 -8.65 32.69 -4.85
N HIS A 89 -9.52 32.27 -5.77
CA HIS A 89 -9.51 32.67 -7.18
C HIS A 89 -10.88 33.20 -7.67
N PRO A 90 -11.38 34.32 -7.11
CA PRO A 90 -12.73 34.82 -7.39
C PRO A 90 -12.92 35.31 -8.84
N HIS A 91 -11.83 35.56 -9.57
CA HIS A 91 -11.86 36.00 -10.97
C HIS A 91 -11.99 34.83 -11.96
N CYS A 92 -11.94 33.59 -11.49
CA CYS A 92 -12.10 32.40 -12.32
C CYS A 92 -13.54 31.86 -12.23
N THR A 93 -14.12 31.50 -13.37
CA THR A 93 -15.37 30.73 -13.41
C THR A 93 -15.05 29.25 -13.32
N GLN A 94 -15.68 28.54 -12.39
CA GLN A 94 -15.42 27.13 -12.13
C GLN A 94 -16.69 26.30 -12.29
N HIS A 95 -16.60 25.20 -13.03
CA HIS A 95 -17.71 24.28 -13.22
C HIS A 95 -17.23 22.83 -13.07
N PRO A 96 -17.95 21.98 -12.34
CA PRO A 96 -17.69 20.54 -12.37
C PRO A 96 -17.95 20.03 -13.79
N ALA A 97 -17.05 19.21 -14.33
CA ALA A 97 -17.19 18.65 -15.67
C ALA A 97 -16.44 17.33 -15.78
N ALA A 98 -17.13 16.26 -16.22
CA ALA A 98 -16.55 14.92 -16.42
C ALA A 98 -15.79 14.37 -15.20
N GLY A 99 -16.23 14.74 -13.99
CA GLY A 99 -15.59 14.35 -12.72
C GLY A 99 -14.25 15.05 -12.44
N ALA A 100 -13.94 16.11 -13.17
CA ALA A 100 -12.88 17.08 -12.89
C ALA A 100 -13.51 18.48 -12.71
N VAL A 101 -12.69 19.52 -12.57
CA VAL A 101 -13.13 20.92 -12.48
C VAL A 101 -12.61 21.67 -13.70
N LEU A 102 -13.53 22.25 -14.47
CA LEU A 102 -13.22 23.20 -15.52
C LEU A 102 -13.05 24.58 -14.88
N VAL A 103 -11.88 25.18 -15.05
CA VAL A 103 -11.54 26.53 -14.60
C VAL A 103 -11.28 27.39 -15.83
N LEU A 104 -11.97 28.53 -15.94
CA LEU A 104 -11.67 29.55 -16.95
C LEU A 104 -11.36 30.87 -16.25
N ALA A 105 -10.30 31.53 -16.69
CA ALA A 105 -10.06 32.93 -16.39
C ALA A 105 -10.25 33.75 -17.67
N PRO A 106 -11.36 34.50 -17.79
CA PRO A 106 -11.58 35.38 -18.92
C PRO A 106 -10.65 36.60 -18.86
N ALA A 107 -10.33 37.18 -20.01
CA ALA A 107 -9.71 38.50 -20.05
C ALA A 107 -10.66 39.56 -19.44
N PRO A 108 -10.13 40.65 -18.83
CA PRO A 108 -10.95 41.70 -18.24
C PRO A 108 -11.94 42.37 -19.21
N THR A 109 -11.68 42.28 -20.51
CA THR A 109 -12.50 42.84 -21.59
C THR A 109 -13.72 41.99 -21.94
N VAL A 110 -13.79 40.74 -21.46
CA VAL A 110 -14.86 39.80 -21.80
C VAL A 110 -16.03 39.97 -20.84
N PRO A 111 -17.27 40.15 -21.34
CA PRO A 111 -18.44 40.26 -20.48
C PRO A 111 -18.65 38.99 -19.63
N PRO A 112 -19.02 39.13 -18.34
CA PRO A 112 -19.19 38.00 -17.44
C PRO A 112 -20.28 37.03 -17.89
N GLY A 113 -21.34 37.52 -18.56
CA GLY A 113 -22.38 36.69 -19.15
C GLY A 113 -21.87 35.78 -20.27
N HIS A 114 -20.99 36.30 -21.14
CA HIS A 114 -20.37 35.51 -22.21
C HIS A 114 -19.40 34.47 -21.64
N ALA A 115 -18.57 34.85 -20.66
CA ALA A 115 -17.68 33.91 -19.98
C ALA A 115 -18.46 32.78 -19.30
N CYS A 116 -19.56 33.10 -18.61
CA CYS A 116 -20.45 32.12 -17.98
C CYS A 116 -21.11 31.19 -19.00
N HIS A 117 -21.57 31.72 -20.14
CA HIS A 117 -22.14 30.91 -21.23
C HIS A 117 -21.11 29.94 -21.81
N VAL A 118 -19.91 30.43 -22.14
CA VAL A 118 -18.80 29.59 -22.63
C VAL A 118 -18.44 28.52 -21.61
N ALA A 119 -18.33 28.87 -20.34
CA ALA A 119 -18.01 27.93 -19.27
C ALA A 119 -19.07 26.83 -19.13
N THR A 120 -20.35 27.20 -19.10
CA THR A 120 -21.48 26.27 -18.96
C THR A 120 -21.59 25.32 -20.17
N THR A 121 -21.53 25.86 -21.38
CA THR A 121 -21.59 25.06 -22.61
C THR A 121 -20.37 24.13 -22.73
N THR A 122 -19.17 24.61 -22.36
CA THR A 122 -17.95 23.78 -22.34
C THR A 122 -18.07 22.66 -21.32
N ALA A 123 -18.55 22.94 -20.11
CA ALA A 123 -18.78 21.95 -19.07
C ALA A 123 -19.78 20.87 -19.53
N ALA A 124 -20.93 21.26 -20.10
CA ALA A 124 -21.93 20.32 -20.61
C ALA A 124 -21.39 19.43 -21.76
N LEU A 125 -20.60 19.99 -22.68
CA LEU A 125 -19.96 19.20 -23.74
C LEU A 125 -18.90 18.23 -23.19
N LEU A 126 -18.15 18.65 -22.16
CA LEU A 126 -17.23 17.79 -21.44
C LEU A 126 -17.97 16.67 -20.70
N GLU A 127 -19.14 16.93 -20.10
CA GLU A 127 -19.98 15.91 -19.45
C GLU A 127 -20.47 14.86 -20.45
N VAL A 128 -21.02 15.28 -21.60
CA VAL A 128 -21.47 14.35 -22.66
C VAL A 128 -20.31 13.47 -23.15
N ARG A 129 -19.13 14.07 -23.35
CA ARG A 129 -17.92 13.31 -23.70
C ARG A 129 -17.46 12.41 -22.57
N GLY A 130 -17.55 12.88 -21.34
CA GLY A 130 -17.21 12.16 -20.12
C GLY A 130 -18.09 10.93 -19.93
N GLN A 131 -19.37 11.02 -20.28
CA GLN A 131 -20.34 9.92 -20.24
C GLN A 131 -19.99 8.82 -21.24
N ARG A 132 -19.74 9.18 -22.51
CA ARG A 132 -19.28 8.19 -23.52
C ARG A 132 -17.94 7.56 -23.13
N ALA A 133 -17.03 8.36 -22.58
CA ALA A 133 -15.78 7.85 -22.05
C ALA A 133 -15.99 6.97 -20.81
N ALA A 134 -17.02 7.20 -19.99
CA ALA A 134 -17.36 6.38 -18.82
C ALA A 134 -17.83 4.98 -19.23
N GLU A 135 -18.63 4.87 -20.30
CA GLU A 135 -19.08 3.58 -20.83
C GLU A 135 -17.90 2.73 -21.30
N LEU A 136 -17.00 3.30 -22.11
CA LEU A 136 -15.77 2.62 -22.54
C LEU A 136 -14.83 2.31 -21.36
N ARG A 137 -14.70 3.23 -20.39
CA ARG A 137 -13.92 3.00 -19.17
C ARG A 137 -14.46 1.84 -18.36
N GLY A 138 -15.78 1.69 -18.25
CA GLY A 138 -16.41 0.57 -17.55
C GLY A 138 -15.94 -0.78 -18.10
N GLU A 139 -15.87 -0.91 -19.43
CA GLU A 139 -15.33 -2.12 -20.07
C GLU A 139 -13.82 -2.30 -19.82
N GLN A 140 -13.03 -1.22 -19.92
CA GLN A 140 -11.60 -1.30 -19.65
C GLN A 140 -11.29 -1.67 -18.20
N MET A 141 -12.03 -1.11 -17.23
CA MET A 141 -11.91 -1.43 -15.81
C MET A 141 -12.28 -2.90 -15.52
N ARG A 142 -13.29 -3.42 -16.24
CA ARG A 142 -13.62 -4.86 -16.20
C ARG A 142 -12.46 -5.70 -16.75
N LEU A 143 -11.89 -5.32 -17.88
CA LEU A 143 -10.74 -6.01 -18.46
C LEU A 143 -9.54 -6.01 -17.50
N HIS A 144 -9.20 -4.88 -16.88
CA HIS A 144 -8.09 -4.81 -15.92
C HIS A 144 -8.35 -5.68 -14.68
N THR A 145 -9.60 -5.70 -14.19
CA THR A 145 -9.97 -6.59 -13.08
C THR A 145 -9.81 -8.07 -13.48
N THR A 146 -10.16 -8.44 -14.72
CA THR A 146 -9.95 -9.79 -15.24
C THR A 146 -8.46 -10.13 -15.38
N LEU A 147 -7.63 -9.22 -15.90
CA LEU A 147 -6.19 -9.41 -16.02
C LEU A 147 -5.52 -9.58 -14.65
N ILE A 148 -5.94 -8.80 -13.64
CA ILE A 148 -5.49 -8.98 -12.26
C ILE A 148 -5.87 -10.37 -11.75
N ARG A 149 -7.12 -10.83 -11.95
CA ARG A 149 -7.53 -12.18 -11.55
C ARG A 149 -6.70 -13.28 -12.20
N LEU A 150 -6.35 -13.12 -13.48
CA LEU A 150 -5.46 -14.05 -14.19
C LEU A 150 -4.04 -14.06 -13.60
N LEU A 151 -3.48 -12.89 -13.29
CA LEU A 151 -2.18 -12.79 -12.61
C LEU A 151 -2.21 -13.48 -11.24
N LEU A 152 -3.27 -13.26 -10.46
CA LEU A 152 -3.44 -13.89 -9.15
C LEU A 152 -3.64 -15.41 -9.24
N ALA A 153 -4.17 -15.91 -10.35
CA ALA A 153 -4.27 -17.34 -10.64
C ALA A 153 -2.95 -17.94 -11.18
N GLY A 154 -1.89 -17.14 -11.34
CA GLY A 154 -0.59 -17.58 -11.84
C GLY A 154 -0.48 -17.64 -13.36
N HIS A 155 -1.46 -17.13 -14.12
CA HIS A 155 -1.44 -17.10 -15.58
C HIS A 155 -0.61 -15.92 -16.13
N THR A 156 0.63 -15.77 -15.66
CA THR A 156 1.50 -14.64 -15.97
C THR A 156 1.79 -14.51 -17.47
N ALA A 157 2.13 -15.63 -18.13
CA ALA A 157 2.45 -15.66 -19.55
C ALA A 157 1.31 -15.12 -20.44
N ALA A 158 0.07 -15.56 -20.18
CA ALA A 158 -1.11 -15.12 -20.93
C ALA A 158 -1.40 -13.62 -20.74
N VAL A 159 -1.17 -13.11 -19.53
CA VAL A 159 -1.33 -11.67 -19.25
C VAL A 159 -0.24 -10.87 -19.95
N THR A 160 1.03 -11.28 -19.87
CA THR A 160 2.13 -10.58 -20.56
C THR A 160 2.00 -10.60 -22.09
N GLU A 161 1.44 -11.67 -22.65
CA GLU A 161 1.10 -11.74 -24.08
C GLU A 161 0.01 -10.73 -24.45
N THR A 162 -1.04 -10.64 -23.64
CA THR A 162 -2.14 -9.68 -23.82
C THR A 162 -1.66 -8.22 -23.68
N LEU A 163 -0.66 -7.97 -22.84
CA LEU A 163 -0.05 -6.65 -22.63
C LEU A 163 1.01 -6.28 -23.68
N GLY A 164 1.28 -7.15 -24.65
CA GLY A 164 2.11 -6.81 -25.81
C GLY A 164 3.61 -6.92 -25.60
N GLY A 165 4.10 -7.80 -24.71
CA GLY A 165 5.51 -8.23 -24.78
C GLY A 165 6.18 -8.70 -23.49
N ASN A 166 7.13 -9.63 -23.67
CA ASN A 166 7.83 -10.44 -22.68
C ASN A 166 8.89 -9.72 -21.82
N ARG A 167 8.79 -8.38 -21.70
CA ARG A 167 9.84 -7.58 -21.05
C ARG A 167 9.52 -7.22 -19.59
N LEU A 168 8.24 -7.22 -19.22
CA LEU A 168 7.82 -7.07 -17.82
C LEU A 168 8.31 -8.29 -17.04
N THR A 169 9.07 -8.06 -15.97
CA THR A 169 9.69 -9.14 -15.18
C THR A 169 9.27 -9.10 -13.72
N HIS A 170 8.89 -7.92 -13.21
CA HIS A 170 8.54 -7.70 -11.82
C HIS A 170 7.19 -6.99 -11.67
N VAL A 171 6.64 -7.08 -10.46
CA VAL A 171 5.40 -6.43 -10.04
C VAL A 171 5.55 -5.78 -8.67
N THR A 172 4.93 -4.60 -8.53
CA THR A 172 4.64 -3.97 -7.25
C THR A 172 3.13 -3.89 -7.06
N VAL A 173 2.63 -4.49 -5.99
CA VAL A 173 1.19 -4.61 -5.70
C VAL A 173 0.82 -3.70 -4.53
N TYR A 174 -0.20 -2.89 -4.74
CA TYR A 174 -0.87 -2.11 -3.70
C TYR A 174 -2.28 -2.65 -3.48
N ARG A 175 -2.64 -2.87 -2.22
CA ARG A 175 -4.01 -3.24 -1.82
C ARG A 175 -4.58 -2.17 -0.93
N LEU A 176 -5.65 -1.52 -1.38
CA LEU A 176 -6.31 -0.44 -0.67
C LEU A 176 -7.67 -0.89 -0.13
N SER A 177 -7.99 -0.44 1.08
CA SER A 177 -9.29 -0.61 1.73
C SER A 177 -9.73 0.68 2.41
N GLY A 178 -11.03 0.96 2.43
CA GLY A 178 -11.60 2.12 3.10
C GLY A 178 -13.03 2.44 2.65
N PRO A 179 -13.61 3.54 3.14
CA PRO A 179 -15.03 3.85 2.96
C PRO A 179 -15.41 4.25 1.52
N ASP A 180 -14.46 4.76 0.73
CA ASP A 180 -14.75 5.39 -0.57
C ASP A 180 -13.96 4.77 -1.75
N LEU A 181 -13.89 3.44 -1.77
CA LEU A 181 -13.18 2.69 -2.84
C LEU A 181 -13.73 2.94 -4.26
N PRO A 182 -15.04 3.09 -4.52
CA PRO A 182 -15.54 3.37 -5.87
C PRO A 182 -15.01 4.69 -6.44
N THR A 183 -15.10 5.77 -5.67
CA THR A 183 -14.63 7.09 -6.08
C THR A 183 -13.11 7.10 -6.21
N ALA A 184 -12.41 6.47 -5.27
CA ALA A 184 -10.96 6.35 -5.33
C ALA A 184 -10.48 5.57 -6.56
N HIS A 185 -11.19 4.51 -6.96
CA HIS A 185 -10.89 3.77 -8.18
C HIS A 185 -11.04 4.64 -9.43
N GLU A 186 -12.13 5.40 -9.53
CA GLU A 186 -12.39 6.34 -10.64
C GLU A 186 -11.30 7.41 -10.75
N VAL A 187 -10.94 8.03 -9.62
CA VAL A 187 -9.88 9.04 -9.54
C VAL A 187 -8.54 8.44 -9.98
N LEU A 188 -8.17 7.28 -9.41
CA LEU A 188 -6.89 6.66 -9.70
C LEU A 188 -6.79 6.26 -11.18
N TRP A 189 -7.87 5.74 -11.75
CA TRP A 189 -7.93 5.41 -13.17
C TRP A 189 -7.67 6.64 -14.06
N ARG A 190 -8.26 7.78 -13.71
CA ARG A 190 -8.04 9.05 -14.44
C ARG A 190 -6.64 9.59 -14.26
N ALA A 191 -6.04 9.42 -13.09
CA ALA A 191 -4.70 9.91 -12.79
C ALA A 191 -3.60 9.07 -13.46
N VAL A 192 -3.76 7.74 -13.44
CA VAL A 192 -2.80 6.82 -14.04
C VAL A 192 -2.95 6.80 -15.56
N ARG A 193 -4.19 6.88 -16.06
CA ARG A 193 -4.58 6.67 -17.47
C ARG A 193 -3.92 5.40 -18.00
N PRO A 194 -4.22 4.24 -17.37
CA PRO A 194 -3.49 3.03 -17.67
C PRO A 194 -3.73 2.65 -19.14
N SER A 195 -2.63 2.46 -19.86
CA SER A 195 -2.64 2.15 -21.27
C SER A 195 -2.20 0.71 -21.45
N LEU A 196 -2.95 -0.05 -22.24
CA LEU A 196 -2.55 -1.38 -22.70
C LEU A 196 -1.71 -1.28 -23.99
N ALA A 197 -1.05 -0.15 -24.22
CA ALA A 197 -0.23 0.05 -25.40
C ALA A 197 0.92 -0.96 -25.40
N PRO A 198 1.12 -1.69 -26.51
CA PRO A 198 2.23 -2.62 -26.61
C PRO A 198 3.55 -1.84 -26.52
N HIS A 199 4.55 -2.42 -25.83
CA HIS A 199 5.92 -1.89 -25.62
C HIS A 199 6.12 -0.79 -24.55
N ALA A 200 5.20 -0.63 -23.59
CA ALA A 200 5.45 0.26 -22.45
C ALA A 200 6.49 -0.35 -21.46
N ASP A 201 7.42 0.47 -20.97
CA ASP A 201 8.43 0.06 -19.97
C ASP A 201 7.83 -0.24 -18.59
N ALA A 202 6.61 0.22 -18.34
CA ALA A 202 5.79 -0.16 -17.19
C ALA A 202 4.31 -0.18 -17.59
N CYS A 203 3.55 -1.10 -16.99
CA CYS A 203 2.11 -1.23 -17.19
C CYS A 203 1.40 -1.28 -15.84
N THR A 204 0.42 -0.40 -15.64
CA THR A 204 -0.38 -0.39 -14.40
C THR A 204 -1.75 -1.02 -14.65
N LEU A 205 -2.03 -2.10 -13.94
CA LEU A 205 -3.36 -2.69 -13.83
C LEU A 205 -4.05 -2.17 -12.58
N ILE A 206 -5.32 -1.80 -12.71
CA ILE A 206 -6.13 -1.26 -11.62
C ILE A 206 -7.47 -1.96 -11.68
N GLY A 207 -7.89 -2.56 -10.59
CA GLY A 207 -9.15 -3.28 -10.57
C GLY A 207 -9.64 -3.55 -9.17
N ARG A 208 -10.85 -4.11 -9.08
CA ARG A 208 -11.50 -4.39 -7.80
C ARG A 208 -11.83 -5.86 -7.60
N PRO A 209 -10.83 -6.76 -7.53
CA PRO A 209 -11.08 -8.14 -7.14
C PRO A 209 -11.60 -8.19 -5.69
N ASP A 210 -12.66 -8.96 -5.47
CA ASP A 210 -13.21 -9.28 -4.15
C ASP A 210 -13.56 -8.05 -3.27
N GLY A 211 -13.92 -6.94 -3.92
CA GLY A 211 -14.39 -5.72 -3.26
C GLY A 211 -13.29 -4.74 -2.82
N GLU A 212 -12.02 -5.10 -2.92
CA GLU A 212 -10.88 -4.25 -2.58
C GLU A 212 -10.26 -3.60 -3.81
N LEU A 213 -9.67 -2.41 -3.68
CA LEU A 213 -8.96 -1.79 -4.80
C LEU A 213 -7.53 -2.32 -4.86
N VAL A 214 -7.17 -2.94 -5.98
CA VAL A 214 -5.84 -3.48 -6.24
C VAL A 214 -5.20 -2.70 -7.37
N VAL A 215 -3.96 -2.28 -7.14
CA VAL A 215 -3.10 -1.66 -8.15
C VAL A 215 -1.90 -2.57 -8.30
N ALA A 216 -1.69 -3.11 -9.51
CA ALA A 216 -0.51 -3.90 -9.83
C ALA A 216 0.29 -3.14 -10.90
N GLU A 217 1.47 -2.67 -10.50
CA GLU A 217 2.42 -2.04 -11.41
C GLU A 217 3.41 -3.08 -11.89
N LEU A 218 3.36 -3.43 -13.17
CA LEU A 218 4.27 -4.36 -13.81
C LEU A 218 5.41 -3.55 -14.44
N HIS A 219 6.66 -3.95 -14.18
CA HIS A 219 7.84 -3.20 -14.62
C HIS A 219 9.06 -4.13 -14.80
N HIS A 220 10.20 -3.57 -15.21
CA HIS A 220 11.43 -4.31 -15.53
C HIS A 220 12.40 -4.47 -14.35
N GLY A 221 11.98 -4.08 -13.14
CA GLY A 221 12.78 -4.18 -11.90
C GLY A 221 13.11 -2.83 -11.27
N GLY A 222 12.83 -1.72 -11.97
CA GLY A 222 12.81 -0.37 -11.40
C GLY A 222 11.38 0.11 -11.16
N ASP A 223 11.14 0.70 -9.98
CA ASP A 223 9.93 1.45 -9.64
C ASP A 223 10.31 2.93 -9.46
N ASP A 224 9.79 3.81 -10.31
CA ASP A 224 10.04 5.27 -10.27
C ASP A 224 9.24 5.98 -9.14
N GLY A 225 8.48 5.21 -8.35
CA GLY A 225 7.65 5.66 -7.24
C GLY A 225 6.45 6.50 -7.68
N ARG A 226 6.13 6.54 -8.98
CA ARG A 226 5.03 7.34 -9.53
C ARG A 226 3.69 6.87 -8.95
N ILE A 227 3.44 5.56 -8.98
CA ILE A 227 2.21 4.98 -8.45
C ILE A 227 2.15 5.11 -6.94
N LEU A 228 3.26 4.89 -6.23
CA LEU A 228 3.33 5.14 -4.78
C LEU A 228 2.89 6.57 -4.42
N ARG A 229 3.44 7.61 -5.08
CA ARG A 229 3.05 9.00 -4.83
C ARG A 229 1.56 9.25 -5.08
N LEU A 230 0.98 8.64 -6.12
CA LEU A 230 -0.44 8.74 -6.42
C LEU A 230 -1.31 8.03 -5.37
N VAL A 231 -0.94 6.81 -5.00
CA VAL A 231 -1.63 6.02 -3.97
C VAL A 231 -1.56 6.74 -2.61
N SER A 232 -0.44 7.39 -2.27
CA SER A 232 -0.31 8.20 -1.04
C SER A 232 -1.33 9.33 -0.97
N ARG A 233 -1.38 10.16 -2.02
CA ARG A 233 -2.35 11.28 -2.10
C ARG A 233 -3.79 10.78 -2.05
N LEU A 234 -4.07 9.64 -2.70
CA LEU A 234 -5.39 9.02 -2.71
C LEU A 234 -5.78 8.52 -1.31
N CYS A 235 -4.86 7.86 -0.61
CA CYS A 235 -5.04 7.39 0.76
C CYS A 235 -5.32 8.52 1.75
N GLU A 236 -4.60 9.63 1.63
CA GLU A 236 -4.83 10.82 2.45
C GLU A 236 -6.21 11.42 2.21
N ARG A 237 -6.58 11.66 0.95
CA ARG A 237 -7.81 12.34 0.59
C ARG A 237 -9.08 11.53 0.84
N HIS A 238 -9.04 10.22 0.56
CA HIS A 238 -10.20 9.34 0.70
C HIS A 238 -10.15 8.50 1.99
N HIS A 239 -9.25 8.84 2.92
CA HIS A 239 -9.03 8.14 4.19
C HIS A 239 -8.87 6.62 4.00
N LEU A 240 -8.13 6.22 2.97
CA LEU A 240 -7.87 4.81 2.68
C LEU A 240 -6.60 4.35 3.38
N LEU A 241 -6.57 3.05 3.67
CA LEU A 241 -5.39 2.34 4.17
C LEU A 241 -4.90 1.39 3.09
N ALA A 242 -3.59 1.34 2.89
CA ALA A 242 -2.95 0.51 1.88
C ALA A 242 -1.81 -0.32 2.45
N GLY A 243 -1.64 -1.51 1.88
CA GLY A 243 -0.40 -2.24 1.96
C GLY A 243 0.25 -2.33 0.59
N MET A 244 1.57 -2.34 0.55
CA MET A 244 2.37 -2.43 -0.66
C MET A 244 3.26 -3.68 -0.58
N ALA A 245 3.51 -4.40 -1.67
CA ALA A 245 4.56 -5.41 -1.71
C ALA A 245 5.23 -5.42 -3.09
N GLY A 246 6.55 -5.52 -3.12
CA GLY A 246 7.34 -5.47 -4.34
C GLY A 246 8.45 -4.42 -4.27
N PRO A 247 9.36 -4.40 -5.24
CA PRO A 247 9.31 -5.16 -6.50
C PRO A 247 9.59 -6.66 -6.33
N LEU A 248 8.71 -7.53 -6.85
CA LEU A 248 8.83 -9.00 -6.81
C LEU A 248 8.73 -9.58 -8.23
N PRO A 249 9.32 -10.74 -8.56
CA PRO A 249 9.15 -11.38 -9.86
C PRO A 249 7.67 -11.59 -10.22
N LEU A 250 7.29 -11.46 -11.49
CA LEU A 250 5.87 -11.58 -11.91
C LEU A 250 5.22 -12.91 -11.50
N ALA A 251 5.97 -14.01 -11.51
CA ALA A 251 5.50 -15.31 -11.04
C ALA A 251 5.05 -15.28 -9.56
N GLU A 252 5.58 -14.34 -8.78
CA GLU A 252 5.26 -14.13 -7.37
C GLU A 252 4.14 -13.11 -7.15
N THR A 253 3.39 -12.71 -8.19
CA THR A 253 2.23 -11.81 -8.05
C THR A 253 1.23 -12.28 -6.98
N PRO A 254 0.89 -13.58 -6.85
CA PRO A 254 0.04 -14.05 -5.76
C PRO A 254 0.64 -13.78 -4.38
N THR A 255 1.95 -13.99 -4.22
CA THR A 255 2.70 -13.69 -2.99
C THR A 255 2.68 -12.20 -2.68
N ALA A 256 3.04 -11.35 -3.66
CA ALA A 256 2.97 -9.90 -3.54
C ALA A 256 1.57 -9.42 -3.14
N HIS A 257 0.54 -10.02 -3.71
CA HIS A 257 -0.85 -9.70 -3.39
C HIS A 257 -1.26 -10.11 -1.96
N SER A 258 -0.85 -11.30 -1.49
CA SER A 258 -1.08 -11.71 -0.11
C SER A 258 -0.28 -10.87 0.88
N ASP A 259 0.96 -10.51 0.53
CA ASP A 259 1.87 -9.70 1.35
C ASP A 259 1.41 -8.25 1.48
N ALA A 260 0.95 -7.64 0.39
CA ALA A 260 0.32 -6.33 0.42
C ALA A 260 -0.96 -6.35 1.28
N ALA A 261 -1.72 -7.46 1.27
CA ALA A 261 -2.89 -7.62 2.12
C ALA A 261 -2.50 -7.64 3.59
N ALA A 262 -1.49 -8.45 3.93
CA ALA A 262 -0.95 -8.53 5.26
C ALA A 262 -0.44 -7.16 5.72
N ALA A 263 0.38 -6.49 4.91
CA ALA A 263 0.99 -5.22 5.24
C ALA A 263 -0.06 -4.14 5.56
N ARG A 264 -1.15 -4.14 4.83
CA ARG A 264 -2.29 -3.23 5.05
C ARG A 264 -2.89 -3.35 6.45
N HIS A 265 -2.86 -4.52 7.09
CA HIS A 265 -3.42 -4.68 8.44
C HIS A 265 -2.65 -3.87 9.50
N SER A 266 -1.41 -3.50 9.20
CA SER A 266 -0.56 -2.70 10.06
C SER A 266 -0.65 -1.22 9.74
N ALA A 267 -1.39 -0.84 8.68
CA ALA A 267 -1.64 0.54 8.32
C ALA A 267 -2.54 1.21 9.36
N THR A 268 -2.17 2.44 9.71
CA THR A 268 -2.90 3.30 10.65
C THR A 268 -3.21 4.64 9.98
N PRO A 269 -4.05 5.48 10.58
CA PRO A 269 -4.26 6.82 10.04
C PRO A 269 -2.97 7.66 9.93
N ASP A 270 -2.00 7.44 10.81
CA ASP A 270 -0.72 8.15 10.79
C ASP A 270 0.30 7.51 9.84
N SER A 271 0.12 6.23 9.50
CA SER A 271 0.94 5.48 8.55
C SER A 271 0.04 4.72 7.57
N ARG A 272 -0.53 5.47 6.60
CA ARG A 272 -1.61 4.96 5.71
C ARG A 272 -1.16 3.93 4.70
N ILE A 273 0.10 3.97 4.29
CA ILE A 273 0.70 2.97 3.38
C ILE A 273 1.78 2.25 4.15
N VAL A 274 1.70 0.93 4.20
CA VAL A 274 2.73 0.12 4.81
C VAL A 274 3.29 -0.87 3.79
N PRO A 275 4.58 -0.81 3.46
CA PRO A 275 5.17 -1.86 2.66
C PRO A 275 5.18 -3.18 3.45
N ALA A 276 5.06 -4.31 2.75
CA ALA A 276 5.28 -5.65 3.28
C ALA A 276 6.71 -5.80 3.77
N ASP A 277 7.59 -4.95 3.24
CA ASP A 277 8.96 -4.75 3.69
C ASP A 277 9.05 -3.77 4.89
N ALA A 278 7.94 -3.34 5.49
CA ALA A 278 7.89 -2.63 6.79
C ALA A 278 6.96 -3.30 7.81
N VAL A 279 6.20 -4.32 7.39
CA VAL A 279 5.44 -5.21 8.26
C VAL A 279 6.18 -6.52 8.39
N GLY A 280 6.82 -6.71 9.52
CA GLY A 280 7.94 -7.61 9.48
C GLY A 280 9.15 -6.79 9.15
N THR A 281 9.99 -7.17 8.20
CA THR A 281 11.37 -6.65 8.11
C THR A 281 11.88 -6.26 9.48
N SER A 282 12.00 -7.29 10.31
CA SER A 282 12.84 -7.18 11.47
C SER A 282 14.16 -6.74 10.88
N ARG A 283 14.49 -5.45 11.01
CA ARG A 283 15.80 -4.90 10.63
C ARG A 283 16.89 -5.76 11.26
N LEU A 284 16.54 -6.52 12.30
CA LEU A 284 17.22 -7.69 12.80
C LEU A 284 17.80 -8.65 11.74
N ALA A 285 17.05 -9.16 10.76
CA ALA A 285 17.54 -10.21 9.85
C ALA A 285 18.86 -9.85 9.14
N PRO A 286 19.02 -8.66 8.52
CA PRO A 286 20.31 -8.23 7.97
C PRO A 286 21.37 -7.90 9.03
N LEU A 287 21.01 -7.79 10.31
CA LEU A 287 21.94 -7.58 11.45
C LEU A 287 22.36 -8.90 12.12
N LEU A 288 21.75 -10.02 11.76
CA LEU A 288 22.11 -11.33 12.28
C LEU A 288 23.36 -11.89 11.56
N PRO A 289 24.22 -12.65 12.25
CA PRO A 289 25.32 -13.36 11.60
C PRO A 289 24.80 -14.31 10.51
N ALA A 290 25.13 -14.03 9.25
CA ALA A 290 24.48 -14.66 8.09
C ALA A 290 24.58 -16.20 8.07
N ALA A 291 25.78 -16.76 8.30
CA ALA A 291 25.98 -18.21 8.23
C ALA A 291 25.30 -18.99 9.38
N PRO A 292 25.44 -18.61 10.67
CA PRO A 292 24.66 -19.22 11.75
C PRO A 292 23.15 -19.07 11.58
N TYR A 293 22.69 -17.90 11.11
CA TYR A 293 21.28 -17.63 10.86
C TYR A 293 20.69 -18.51 9.75
N ALA A 294 21.37 -18.59 8.60
CA ALA A 294 20.94 -19.43 7.48
C ALA A 294 20.90 -20.93 7.84
N ARG A 295 21.88 -21.42 8.60
CA ARG A 295 21.90 -22.82 9.07
C ARG A 295 20.74 -23.14 10.01
N TRP A 296 20.48 -22.27 10.99
CA TRP A 296 19.35 -22.43 11.91
C TRP A 296 18.00 -22.32 11.16
N ALA A 297 17.87 -21.38 10.24
CA ALA A 297 16.65 -21.26 9.45
C ALA A 297 16.43 -22.50 8.57
N ALA A 298 17.49 -23.02 7.93
CA ALA A 298 17.42 -24.24 7.14
C ALA A 298 17.00 -25.45 7.98
N SER A 299 17.48 -25.59 9.22
CA SER A 299 17.09 -26.69 10.10
C SER A 299 15.62 -26.59 10.54
N VAL A 300 15.15 -25.37 10.87
CA VAL A 300 13.74 -25.08 11.20
C VAL A 300 12.81 -25.34 10.03
N LEU A 301 13.21 -24.96 8.81
CA LEU A 301 12.38 -25.08 7.61
C LEU A 301 12.47 -26.44 6.91
N ARG A 302 13.48 -27.26 7.23
CA ARG A 302 13.68 -28.60 6.64
C ARG A 302 12.44 -29.49 6.57
N PRO A 303 11.56 -29.56 7.60
CA PRO A 303 10.36 -30.41 7.52
C PRO A 303 9.25 -29.82 6.63
N LEU A 304 9.37 -28.57 6.15
CA LEU A 304 8.31 -27.85 5.46
C LEU A 304 8.52 -27.83 3.95
N SER A 305 7.50 -28.22 3.18
CA SER A 305 7.48 -28.01 1.73
C SER A 305 7.33 -26.52 1.40
N PRO A 306 7.67 -26.06 0.19
CA PRO A 306 7.45 -24.67 -0.23
C PRO A 306 5.99 -24.21 -0.05
N ALA A 307 5.03 -25.10 -0.31
CA ALA A 307 3.61 -24.83 -0.09
C ALA A 307 3.26 -24.66 1.41
N HIS A 308 3.90 -25.42 2.30
CA HIS A 308 3.75 -25.24 3.76
C HIS A 308 4.37 -23.92 4.22
N GLN A 309 5.55 -23.57 3.71
CA GLN A 309 6.25 -22.33 4.03
C GLN A 309 5.43 -21.10 3.59
N HIS A 310 4.89 -21.13 2.38
CA HIS A 310 4.01 -20.07 1.88
C HIS A 310 2.74 -19.92 2.73
N LEU A 311 2.07 -21.03 3.06
CA LEU A 311 0.88 -20.98 3.93
C LEU A 311 1.20 -20.41 5.32
N LEU A 312 2.32 -20.83 5.92
CA LEU A 312 2.76 -20.32 7.22
C LEU A 312 3.08 -18.84 7.16
N LEU A 313 3.83 -18.40 6.14
CA LEU A 313 4.18 -17.00 5.97
C LEU A 313 2.93 -16.13 5.87
N VAL A 314 1.99 -16.50 4.99
CA VAL A 314 0.73 -15.76 4.82
C VAL A 314 -0.11 -15.79 6.10
N TRP A 315 -0.17 -16.92 6.81
CA TRP A 315 -0.92 -17.00 8.05
C TRP A 315 -0.31 -16.18 9.19
N LEU A 316 1.00 -16.28 9.39
CA LEU A 316 1.75 -15.53 10.40
C LEU A 316 1.63 -14.02 10.14
N ARG A 317 1.69 -13.61 8.87
CA ARG A 317 1.51 -12.21 8.46
C ARG A 317 0.05 -11.72 8.59
N ALA A 318 -0.93 -12.56 8.28
CA ALA A 318 -2.35 -12.22 8.42
C ALA A 318 -2.83 -12.19 9.89
N GLY A 319 -2.06 -12.80 10.79
CA GLY A 319 -2.27 -12.82 12.24
C GLY A 319 -3.53 -13.56 12.72
N SER A 320 -4.31 -14.16 11.82
CA SER A 320 -5.46 -15.00 12.16
C SER A 320 -5.79 -15.98 11.04
N LYS A 321 -6.39 -17.12 11.40
CA LYS A 321 -6.78 -18.15 10.43
C LYS A 321 -7.86 -17.68 9.43
N PRO A 322 -8.91 -16.94 9.82
CA PRO A 322 -9.88 -16.42 8.86
C PRO A 322 -9.28 -15.43 7.86
N ARG A 323 -8.39 -14.54 8.31
CA ARG A 323 -7.71 -13.58 7.42
C ARG A 323 -6.75 -14.27 6.46
N ALA A 324 -6.01 -15.26 6.95
CA ALA A 324 -5.16 -16.09 6.11
C ALA A 324 -5.96 -16.86 5.05
N ALA A 325 -7.14 -17.37 5.43
CA ALA A 325 -8.04 -18.05 4.51
C ALA A 325 -8.52 -17.12 3.39
N ALA A 326 -8.92 -15.89 3.73
CA ALA A 326 -9.25 -14.87 2.75
C ALA A 326 -8.05 -14.51 1.86
N ALA A 327 -6.87 -14.33 2.44
CA ALA A 327 -5.65 -13.98 1.71
C ALA A 327 -5.14 -15.08 0.76
N LEU A 328 -5.46 -16.35 1.06
CA LEU A 328 -5.09 -17.54 0.27
C LEU A 328 -6.20 -18.03 -0.65
N GLY A 329 -7.41 -17.43 -0.62
CA GLY A 329 -8.57 -17.95 -1.35
C GLY A 329 -9.03 -19.34 -0.89
N LEU A 330 -8.80 -19.68 0.39
CA LEU A 330 -9.14 -20.98 0.97
C LEU A 330 -10.30 -20.86 1.97
N SER A 331 -10.93 -21.98 2.32
CA SER A 331 -11.87 -22.00 3.44
C SER A 331 -11.13 -21.87 4.79
N ALA A 332 -11.75 -21.20 5.76
CA ALA A 332 -11.20 -21.10 7.11
C ALA A 332 -11.09 -22.48 7.80
N GLY A 333 -11.87 -23.48 7.38
CA GLY A 333 -11.74 -24.87 7.82
C GLY A 333 -10.47 -25.53 7.29
N THR A 334 -10.16 -25.32 6.01
CA THR A 334 -8.95 -25.84 5.35
C THR A 334 -7.69 -25.25 5.98
N VAL A 335 -7.65 -23.94 6.21
CA VAL A 335 -6.51 -23.30 6.89
C VAL A 335 -6.35 -23.83 8.30
N ARG A 336 -7.45 -23.98 9.07
CA ARG A 336 -7.41 -24.59 10.41
C ARG A 336 -6.82 -26.01 10.40
N ALA A 337 -7.24 -26.85 9.47
CA ALA A 337 -6.73 -28.21 9.35
C ALA A 337 -5.23 -28.20 9.03
N ARG A 338 -4.81 -27.44 8.01
CA ARG A 338 -3.41 -27.34 7.60
C ARG A 338 -2.51 -26.78 8.70
N ILE A 339 -2.93 -25.74 9.42
CA ILE A 339 -2.16 -25.20 10.56
C ILE A 339 -2.01 -26.25 11.66
N ARG A 340 -3.05 -27.00 12.01
CA ARG A 340 -2.96 -28.08 13.00
C ARG A 340 -2.03 -29.21 12.55
N ASP A 341 -2.01 -29.53 11.26
CA ASP A 341 -1.10 -30.53 10.71
C ASP A 341 0.36 -30.04 10.81
N LEU A 342 0.59 -28.76 10.55
CA LEU A 342 1.89 -28.12 10.70
C LEU A 342 2.35 -28.03 12.15
N SER A 343 1.44 -27.76 13.11
CA SER A 343 1.76 -27.85 14.55
C SER A 343 2.25 -29.23 14.94
N ARG A 344 1.61 -30.29 14.42
CA ARG A 344 2.03 -31.68 14.66
C ARG A 344 3.36 -32.00 13.99
N LEU A 345 3.55 -31.51 12.76
CA LEU A 345 4.76 -31.72 11.99
C LEU A 345 5.98 -31.06 12.63
N LEU A 346 5.82 -29.84 13.15
CA LEU A 346 6.86 -29.05 13.80
C LEU A 346 6.98 -29.34 15.31
N GLY A 347 6.08 -30.15 15.87
CA GLY A 347 6.05 -30.47 17.30
C GLY A 347 5.96 -29.23 18.20
N ALA A 348 5.29 -28.17 17.73
CA ALA A 348 5.25 -26.86 18.39
C ALA A 348 3.83 -26.28 18.39
N ASP A 349 3.49 -25.53 19.45
CA ASP A 349 2.27 -24.74 19.47
C ASP A 349 2.43 -23.51 18.59
N LEU A 350 1.79 -23.52 17.42
CA LEU A 350 1.86 -22.40 16.49
C LEU A 350 1.12 -21.16 17.02
N GLU A 351 0.28 -21.27 18.04
CA GLU A 351 -0.33 -20.10 18.68
C GLU A 351 0.65 -19.38 19.62
N ASP A 352 1.79 -19.98 19.96
CA ASP A 352 2.87 -19.37 20.77
C ASP A 352 3.54 -18.22 20.03
N ALA A 353 3.54 -17.04 20.64
CA ALA A 353 4.14 -15.83 20.05
C ALA A 353 5.65 -15.99 19.81
N THR A 354 6.34 -16.76 20.65
CA THR A 354 7.75 -17.12 20.51
C THR A 354 7.96 -18.00 19.28
N VAL A 355 7.11 -19.02 19.13
CA VAL A 355 7.13 -19.93 17.97
C VAL A 355 6.82 -19.17 16.68
N GLN A 356 5.81 -18.30 16.71
CA GLN A 356 5.47 -17.43 15.57
C GLN A 356 6.63 -16.52 15.20
N ALA A 357 7.31 -15.93 16.19
CA ALA A 357 8.45 -15.07 15.96
C ALA A 357 9.63 -15.81 15.35
N HIS A 358 9.97 -16.98 15.87
CA HIS A 358 11.03 -17.83 15.32
C HIS A 358 10.70 -18.29 13.90
N LEU A 359 9.46 -18.70 13.62
CA LEU A 359 9.06 -19.13 12.28
C LEU A 359 9.06 -17.97 11.28
N LEU A 360 8.56 -16.79 11.67
CA LEU A 360 8.64 -15.59 10.84
C LEU A 360 10.09 -15.21 10.53
N LEU A 361 10.99 -15.34 11.51
CA LEU A 361 12.42 -15.07 11.33
C LEU A 361 13.07 -16.12 10.43
N ALA A 362 12.77 -17.41 10.59
CA ALA A 362 13.30 -18.48 9.76
C ALA A 362 12.83 -18.37 8.30
N LEU A 363 11.55 -18.09 8.07
CA LEU A 363 10.96 -17.90 6.73
C LEU A 363 11.54 -16.69 5.96
N ARG A 364 12.27 -15.81 6.65
CA ARG A 364 12.93 -14.63 6.07
C ARG A 364 14.43 -14.79 5.88
N ALA A 365 14.99 -15.94 6.28
CA ALA A 365 16.41 -16.15 6.11
C ALA A 365 16.77 -16.13 4.62
N PRO A 366 17.92 -15.52 4.28
CA PRO A 366 18.40 -15.60 2.91
C PRO A 366 18.56 -17.06 2.52
N ALA A 367 18.25 -17.39 1.26
CA ALA A 367 18.55 -18.72 0.74
C ALA A 367 20.02 -19.02 1.03
N PRO A 368 20.37 -20.22 1.52
CA PRO A 368 21.77 -20.57 1.73
C PRO A 368 22.50 -20.33 0.42
N ALA A 369 23.52 -19.47 0.45
CA ALA A 369 24.42 -19.36 -0.68
C ALA A 369 24.91 -20.79 -0.98
N PRO A 370 24.93 -21.24 -2.25
CA PRO A 370 25.57 -22.50 -2.56
C PRO A 370 26.98 -22.42 -2.00
N ASP A 371 27.36 -23.37 -1.14
CA ASP A 371 28.70 -23.49 -0.58
C ASP A 371 29.70 -23.44 -1.75
N LEU A 372 30.25 -22.25 -2.01
CA LEU A 372 31.45 -22.07 -2.81
C LEU A 372 32.64 -22.38 -1.90
N ASP A 373 32.67 -23.60 -1.37
CA ASP A 373 33.76 -24.07 -0.54
C ASP A 373 34.67 -24.99 -1.38
N LEU A 374 35.96 -24.64 -1.40
CA LEU A 374 37.12 -25.51 -1.64
C LEU A 374 37.59 -25.74 -3.09
N ALA A 375 37.82 -24.67 -3.87
CA ALA A 375 38.65 -24.75 -5.09
C ALA A 375 39.88 -23.84 -5.07
N ASP A 376 40.27 -23.29 -3.91
CA ASP A 376 41.49 -22.46 -3.80
C ASP A 376 42.29 -22.80 -2.54
N ALA A 377 42.75 -24.05 -2.47
CA ALA A 377 43.88 -24.46 -1.63
C ALA A 377 44.40 -25.81 -2.13
N GLY A 378 45.45 -25.79 -2.95
CA GLY A 378 46.28 -26.99 -3.18
C GLY A 378 46.48 -27.40 -4.63
N ALA A 379 47.03 -26.51 -5.46
CA ALA A 379 47.79 -26.92 -6.63
C ALA A 379 49.26 -26.51 -6.43
N GLY A 380 50.10 -27.49 -6.06
CA GLY A 380 51.56 -27.37 -6.16
C GLY A 380 52.33 -27.72 -4.90
N ALA A 381 52.59 -29.02 -4.67
CA ALA A 381 53.94 -29.55 -4.42
C ALA A 381 53.86 -31.06 -4.11
N ASP A 382 54.32 -31.86 -5.06
CA ASP A 382 54.75 -33.24 -4.87
C ASP A 382 55.87 -33.32 -3.82
N ALA A 383 55.74 -34.27 -2.88
CA ALA A 383 56.86 -35.04 -2.33
C ALA A 383 56.34 -36.23 -1.48
N ASP A 384 56.38 -37.41 -2.10
CA ASP A 384 56.93 -38.67 -1.59
C ASP A 384 57.09 -38.85 -0.05
N ALA A 385 56.37 -39.85 0.50
CA ALA A 385 56.91 -40.90 1.37
C ALA A 385 55.77 -41.68 2.04
N GLY A 386 55.70 -42.99 1.79
CA GLY A 386 54.76 -43.89 2.44
C GLY A 386 55.08 -44.15 3.92
N ILE A 387 54.05 -44.56 4.68
CA ILE A 387 54.10 -45.62 5.70
C ILE A 387 52.65 -45.99 6.13
N ARG A 388 52.32 -47.25 5.85
CA ARG A 388 51.54 -48.26 6.61
C ARG A 388 50.49 -47.80 7.65
N LEU A 389 49.27 -48.30 7.42
CA LEU A 389 48.37 -49.02 8.35
C LEU A 389 48.28 -48.51 9.80
N SER A 390 47.12 -47.94 10.16
CA SER A 390 46.36 -48.37 11.34
C SER A 390 44.92 -47.86 11.29
N SER A 391 44.03 -48.82 11.48
CA SER A 391 42.58 -48.75 11.61
C SER A 391 42.07 -47.74 12.64
N SER A 392 40.99 -47.02 12.32
CA SER A 392 39.92 -46.83 13.30
C SER A 392 38.57 -46.58 12.63
N ARG A 393 37.62 -47.41 13.05
CA ARG A 393 36.22 -47.45 12.64
C ARG A 393 35.55 -46.11 12.93
N ASN A 394 34.82 -45.57 11.96
CA ASN A 394 33.65 -44.75 12.27
C ASN A 394 32.52 -45.12 11.31
N ARG A 395 31.84 -46.23 11.62
CA ARG A 395 30.44 -46.21 12.07
C ARG A 395 29.58 -45.32 11.17
N SER A 396 29.10 -45.95 10.11
CA SER A 396 27.71 -45.84 9.67
C SER A 396 26.77 -45.89 10.89
N SER A 397 26.46 -44.74 11.49
CA SER A 397 25.20 -44.53 12.19
C SER A 397 24.16 -44.29 11.10
N GLY A 398 23.47 -45.33 10.64
CA GLY A 398 22.41 -45.90 11.46
C GLY A 398 21.27 -44.89 11.46
N GLY A 399 20.51 -44.87 10.37
CA GLY A 399 19.29 -44.08 10.23
C GLY A 399 18.35 -44.40 11.38
N ARG A 400 18.35 -43.51 12.37
CA ARG A 400 17.24 -43.44 13.32
C ARG A 400 16.01 -43.05 12.51
N PRO A 401 14.86 -43.72 12.64
CA PRO A 401 13.62 -43.16 12.12
C PRO A 401 13.51 -41.74 12.68
N ALA A 402 13.39 -40.76 11.81
CA ALA A 402 13.25 -39.37 12.19
C ALA A 402 12.12 -39.30 13.23
N GLY A 403 12.49 -39.01 14.47
CA GLY A 403 11.51 -38.64 15.49
C GLY A 403 10.70 -37.45 14.96
N PRO A 404 9.52 -37.17 15.56
CA PRO A 404 8.75 -36.00 15.17
C PRO A 404 9.66 -34.77 15.13
N ALA A 405 9.70 -34.07 14.00
CA ALA A 405 10.53 -32.89 13.84
C ALA A 405 10.09 -31.89 14.91
N ARG A 406 10.99 -31.57 15.85
CA ARG A 406 10.74 -30.53 16.85
C ARG A 406 11.34 -29.25 16.33
N LEU A 407 10.59 -28.16 16.47
CA LEU A 407 11.07 -26.82 16.18
C LEU A 407 12.32 -26.54 17.01
N GLU A 408 13.43 -26.25 16.34
CA GLU A 408 14.67 -25.88 16.98
C GLU A 408 14.55 -24.47 17.57
N ALA A 409 14.91 -24.30 18.85
CA ALA A 409 14.87 -23.01 19.50
C ALA A 409 15.90 -22.06 18.87
N LEU A 410 15.59 -20.76 18.80
CA LEU A 410 16.53 -19.74 18.35
C LEU A 410 17.75 -19.68 19.30
N PRO A 411 18.98 -19.95 18.82
CA PRO A 411 20.19 -19.79 19.61
C PRO A 411 20.32 -18.38 20.18
N ASP A 412 20.60 -18.25 21.48
CA ASP A 412 20.70 -16.94 22.14
C ASP A 412 21.85 -16.10 21.56
N GLU A 413 22.93 -16.75 21.10
CA GLU A 413 24.08 -16.14 20.42
C GLU A 413 23.70 -15.36 19.15
N LEU A 414 22.59 -15.70 18.48
CA LEU A 414 22.14 -14.96 17.29
C LEU A 414 21.66 -13.55 17.64
N LEU A 415 21.05 -13.36 18.81
CA LEU A 415 20.54 -12.06 19.27
C LEU A 415 21.55 -11.28 20.10
N ASP A 416 22.67 -11.89 20.49
CA ASP A 416 23.68 -11.29 21.37
C ASP A 416 24.72 -10.43 20.63
N THR A 417 24.37 -9.93 19.45
CA THR A 417 25.20 -8.98 18.70
C THR A 417 24.89 -7.54 19.11
N GLU A 418 25.90 -6.66 19.06
CA GLU A 418 25.70 -5.23 19.37
C GLU A 418 24.65 -4.59 18.46
N ALA A 419 24.64 -4.96 17.18
CA ALA A 419 23.67 -4.47 16.21
C ALA A 419 22.23 -4.92 16.55
N ALA A 420 22.03 -6.18 16.94
CA ALA A 420 20.71 -6.67 17.38
C ALA A 420 20.25 -5.98 18.68
N ARG A 421 21.16 -5.78 19.65
CA ARG A 421 20.85 -5.05 20.89
C ARG A 421 20.50 -3.58 20.63
N SER A 422 21.24 -2.91 19.75
CA SER A 422 20.96 -1.52 19.34
C SER A 422 19.61 -1.39 18.63
N TRP A 423 19.31 -2.28 17.69
CA TRP A 423 18.00 -2.36 17.05
C TRP A 423 16.87 -2.55 18.07
N ALA A 424 17.04 -3.50 18.98
CA ALA A 424 16.05 -3.80 19.99
C ALA A 424 15.85 -2.64 20.96
N ALA A 425 16.93 -1.96 21.38
CA ALA A 425 16.85 -0.75 22.19
C ALA A 425 16.16 0.41 21.44
N GLY A 426 16.35 0.53 20.12
CA GLY A 426 15.61 1.50 19.32
C GLY A 426 14.12 1.19 19.19
N LEU A 427 13.72 -0.09 19.25
CA LEU A 427 12.33 -0.51 19.10
C LEU A 427 11.55 -0.44 20.42
N VAL A 428 12.10 -0.97 21.50
CA VAL A 428 11.40 -1.09 22.80
C VAL A 428 12.04 -0.26 23.91
N GLY A 429 13.12 0.48 23.62
CA GLY A 429 13.70 1.43 24.55
C GLY A 429 12.78 2.63 24.76
N GLY A 430 12.80 3.18 25.98
CA GLY A 430 11.88 4.25 26.38
C GLY A 430 10.54 3.77 26.92
N LEU A 431 10.18 2.49 26.75
CA LEU A 431 9.02 1.91 27.43
C LEU A 431 9.24 1.92 28.94
N GLU A 432 8.26 2.45 29.68
CA GLU A 432 8.27 2.37 31.14
C GLU A 432 8.35 0.91 31.62
N PRO A 433 9.06 0.62 32.72
CA PRO A 433 9.28 -0.76 33.18
C PRO A 433 7.98 -1.56 33.35
N HIS A 434 6.92 -0.92 33.88
CA HIS A 434 5.64 -1.59 34.08
C HIS A 434 4.93 -1.94 32.77
N LEU A 435 5.02 -1.08 31.75
CA LEU A 435 4.49 -1.32 30.41
C LEU A 435 5.25 -2.44 29.71
N ARG A 436 6.58 -2.45 29.87
CA ARG A 436 7.45 -3.50 29.34
C ARG A 436 7.14 -4.87 29.94
N ILE A 437 7.01 -4.97 31.27
CA ILE A 437 6.63 -6.22 31.95
C ILE A 437 5.23 -6.69 31.49
N ALA A 438 4.26 -5.77 31.42
CA ALA A 438 2.91 -6.09 30.98
C ALA A 438 2.87 -6.59 29.53
N LEU A 439 3.62 -5.94 28.63
CA LEU A 439 3.75 -6.32 27.22
C LEU A 439 4.42 -7.69 27.08
N ALA A 440 5.52 -7.94 27.80
CA ALA A 440 6.21 -9.23 27.82
C ALA A 440 5.28 -10.35 28.33
N CYS A 441 4.59 -10.13 29.44
CA CYS A 441 3.63 -11.08 29.99
C CYS A 441 2.47 -11.35 29.04
N TRP A 442 1.92 -10.31 28.41
CA TRP A 442 0.84 -10.45 27.44
C TRP A 442 1.26 -11.24 26.19
N LEU A 443 2.48 -11.03 25.71
CA LEU A 443 3.05 -11.80 24.59
C LEU A 443 3.29 -13.27 24.97
N ARG A 444 3.77 -13.56 26.19
CA ARG A 444 3.89 -14.95 26.70
C ARG A 444 2.53 -15.67 26.74
N HIS A 445 1.46 -14.94 27.00
CA HIS A 445 0.09 -15.45 27.01
C HIS A 445 -0.61 -15.35 25.65
N HIS A 446 0.14 -15.43 24.54
CA HIS A 446 -0.41 -15.48 23.19
C HIS A 446 -1.28 -14.27 22.84
N ALA A 447 -0.92 -13.09 23.35
CA ALA A 447 -1.72 -11.88 23.21
C ALA A 447 -3.15 -11.98 23.78
N ARG A 448 -3.40 -12.91 24.71
CA ARG A 448 -4.69 -13.06 25.39
C ARG A 448 -4.72 -12.21 26.67
N THR A 449 -5.57 -11.20 26.69
CA THR A 449 -5.67 -10.24 27.81
C THR A 449 -6.11 -10.90 29.11
N ALA A 450 -7.02 -11.88 29.08
CA ALA A 450 -7.56 -12.50 30.29
C ALA A 450 -6.50 -13.28 31.12
N PRO A 451 -5.73 -14.23 30.56
CA PRO A 451 -4.69 -14.94 31.33
C PRO A 451 -3.52 -14.03 31.72
N ALA A 452 -3.12 -13.10 30.85
CA ALA A 452 -2.07 -12.13 31.18
C ALA A 452 -2.49 -11.21 32.35
N ALA A 453 -3.72 -10.70 32.35
CA ALA A 453 -4.23 -9.87 33.44
C ALA A 453 -4.29 -10.65 34.76
N ALA A 454 -4.59 -11.95 34.71
CA ALA A 454 -4.59 -12.82 35.88
C ALA A 454 -3.18 -13.01 36.47
N GLU A 455 -2.18 -13.29 35.63
CA GLU A 455 -0.76 -13.42 36.07
C GLU A 455 -0.21 -12.10 36.63
N LEU A 456 -0.57 -10.97 36.00
CA LEU A 456 -0.17 -9.64 36.44
C LEU A 456 -0.96 -9.13 37.66
N HIS A 457 -1.99 -9.87 38.10
CA HIS A 457 -2.93 -9.45 39.15
C HIS A 457 -3.56 -8.07 38.90
N VAL A 458 -3.93 -7.76 37.65
CA VAL A 458 -4.60 -6.51 37.27
C VAL A 458 -5.96 -6.80 36.63
N HIS A 459 -6.83 -5.78 36.58
CA HIS A 459 -8.08 -5.88 35.85
C HIS A 459 -7.82 -5.88 34.32
N ARG A 460 -8.66 -6.58 33.55
CA ARG A 460 -8.53 -6.68 32.08
C ARG A 460 -8.53 -5.32 31.39
N THR A 461 -9.33 -4.37 31.89
CA THR A 461 -9.39 -3.00 31.35
C THR A 461 -8.11 -2.21 31.62
N THR A 462 -7.47 -2.43 32.77
CA THR A 462 -6.18 -1.84 33.11
C THR A 462 -5.10 -2.33 32.15
N LEU A 463 -5.02 -3.65 31.94
CA LEU A 463 -4.08 -4.23 30.98
C LEU A 463 -4.36 -3.72 29.56
N ALA A 464 -5.63 -3.63 29.13
CA ALA A 464 -5.97 -3.07 27.83
C ALA A 464 -5.48 -1.63 27.67
N GLY A 465 -5.69 -0.76 28.66
CA GLY A 465 -5.18 0.61 28.64
C GLY A 465 -3.66 0.69 28.63
N TRP A 466 -2.96 -0.24 29.29
CA TRP A 466 -1.50 -0.34 29.22
C TRP A 466 -1.03 -0.76 27.82
N LEU A 467 -1.69 -1.74 27.20
CA LEU A 467 -1.37 -2.18 25.85
C LEU A 467 -1.63 -1.09 24.80
N THR A 468 -2.68 -0.27 24.97
CA THR A 468 -2.91 0.91 24.14
C THR A 468 -1.74 1.90 24.26
N ARG A 469 -1.31 2.23 25.48
CA ARG A 469 -0.13 3.09 25.69
C ARG A 469 1.16 2.50 25.07
N CYS A 470 1.33 1.17 25.13
CA CYS A 470 2.43 0.52 24.43
C CYS A 470 2.32 0.70 22.91
N ALA A 471 1.14 0.49 22.32
CA ALA A 471 0.92 0.65 20.88
C ALA A 471 1.20 2.09 20.41
N ASP A 472 0.75 3.08 21.19
CA ASP A 472 0.97 4.51 20.93
C ASP A 472 2.46 4.85 21.02
N HIS A 473 3.15 4.42 22.08
CA HIS A 473 4.58 4.68 22.27
C HIS A 473 5.44 4.04 21.16
N LEU A 474 5.09 2.81 20.77
CA LEU A 474 5.78 2.11 19.69
C LEU A 474 5.40 2.65 18.31
N ALA A 475 4.31 3.43 18.20
CA ALA A 475 3.65 3.78 16.95
C ALA A 475 3.37 2.54 16.06
N ARG A 476 2.92 1.44 16.68
CA ARG A 476 2.69 0.15 16.00
C ARG A 476 1.37 -0.49 16.39
N ASN A 477 0.77 -1.19 15.43
CA ASN A 477 -0.44 -1.99 15.67
C ASN A 477 -0.11 -3.31 16.37
N LEU A 478 -0.28 -3.40 17.69
CA LEU A 478 -0.08 -4.64 18.46
C LEU A 478 -1.09 -5.76 18.13
N ALA A 479 -2.17 -5.47 17.38
CA ALA A 479 -3.07 -6.50 16.88
C ALA A 479 -2.45 -7.32 15.73
N ASP A 480 -1.39 -6.82 15.10
CA ASP A 480 -0.63 -7.53 14.09
C ASP A 480 0.33 -8.55 14.73
N ALA A 481 0.21 -9.82 14.31
CA ALA A 481 1.06 -10.90 14.81
C ALA A 481 2.53 -10.73 14.44
N THR A 482 2.80 -10.10 13.29
CA THR A 482 4.16 -9.80 12.85
C THR A 482 4.81 -8.76 13.75
N VAL A 483 4.11 -7.67 14.04
CA VAL A 483 4.56 -6.65 15.02
C VAL A 483 4.80 -7.30 16.38
N ARG A 484 3.88 -8.15 16.86
CA ARG A 484 4.05 -8.85 18.14
C ARG A 484 5.29 -9.74 18.18
N ALA A 485 5.57 -10.46 17.09
CA ALA A 485 6.76 -11.28 16.97
C ALA A 485 8.05 -10.46 17.06
N GLU A 486 8.09 -9.29 16.43
CA GLU A 486 9.27 -8.41 16.46
C GLU A 486 9.49 -7.78 17.83
N VAL A 487 8.41 -7.29 18.42
CA VAL A 487 8.43 -6.77 19.79
C VAL A 487 8.88 -7.87 20.75
N HIS A 488 8.44 -9.11 20.56
CA HIS A 488 8.89 -10.25 21.37
C HIS A 488 10.40 -10.49 21.22
N LEU A 489 10.94 -10.50 19.99
CA LEU A 489 12.38 -10.66 19.74
C LEU A 489 13.19 -9.49 20.32
N ALA A 490 12.70 -8.26 20.21
CA ALA A 490 13.35 -7.08 20.77
C ALA A 490 13.36 -7.12 22.31
N LEU A 491 12.24 -7.52 22.93
CA LEU A 491 12.18 -7.73 24.38
C LEU A 491 13.16 -8.82 24.83
N LYS A 492 13.28 -9.92 24.07
CA LYS A 492 14.26 -10.98 24.33
C LYS A 492 15.71 -10.48 24.22
N ALA A 493 16.03 -9.69 23.19
CA ALA A 493 17.37 -9.15 22.95
C ALA A 493 17.79 -8.03 23.93
N THR A 494 16.82 -7.32 24.53
CA THR A 494 17.07 -6.24 25.53
C THR A 494 16.84 -6.69 26.96
N ARG A 495 16.82 -8.00 27.21
CA ARG A 495 16.51 -8.55 28.54
C ARG A 495 17.63 -8.23 29.53
N ASN A 496 17.51 -7.09 30.21
CA ASN A 496 18.40 -6.65 31.28
C ASN A 496 17.75 -6.97 32.64
N GLY A 497 17.81 -8.24 33.07
CA GLY A 497 17.23 -8.69 34.35
C GLY A 497 15.76 -9.11 34.27
N PRO A 498 15.08 -9.31 35.42
CA PRO A 498 13.77 -9.95 35.43
C PRO A 498 12.67 -8.98 34.97
N ASP A 499 12.28 -9.09 33.69
CA ASP A 499 10.91 -8.78 33.21
C ASP A 499 9.90 -9.76 33.87
N ASP A 500 9.98 -9.87 35.20
CA ASP A 500 9.20 -10.74 36.04
C ASP A 500 7.94 -9.99 36.48
N PRO A 501 6.74 -10.55 36.26
CA PRO A 501 5.50 -10.05 36.82
C PRO A 501 5.57 -9.73 38.32
N THR A 502 6.45 -10.39 39.07
CA THR A 502 6.65 -10.12 40.51
C THR A 502 7.35 -8.79 40.79
N ALA A 503 8.12 -8.26 39.83
CA ALA A 503 8.80 -6.97 39.92
C ALA A 503 7.87 -5.77 39.69
N LEU A 504 6.63 -6.01 39.24
CA LEU A 504 5.62 -4.95 39.24
C LEU A 504 5.37 -4.51 40.69
N PRO A 505 5.40 -3.20 40.97
CA PRO A 505 5.17 -2.69 42.32
C PRO A 505 3.78 -3.14 42.80
N ARG A 506 3.74 -4.17 43.65
CA ARG A 506 2.55 -4.67 44.32
C ARG A 506 2.24 -3.75 45.50
N ARG A 507 1.42 -2.72 45.29
CA ARG A 507 0.86 -1.92 46.39
C ARG A 507 -0.50 -2.47 46.80
N GLY A 508 -0.61 -2.82 48.08
CA GLY A 508 -1.72 -3.52 48.74
C GLY A 508 -3.11 -3.38 48.10
N GLY A 509 -3.60 -4.48 47.53
CA GLY A 509 -5.02 -4.82 47.41
C GLY A 509 -5.93 -3.96 46.51
N ARG A 510 -5.50 -2.80 46.00
CA ARG A 510 -6.30 -1.95 45.10
C ARG A 510 -5.42 -1.32 44.02
N THR A 511 -5.58 -1.78 42.79
CA THR A 511 -4.91 -1.26 41.59
C THR A 511 -5.25 0.22 41.35
N TYR A 512 -4.20 1.05 41.27
CA TYR A 512 -4.07 2.39 40.69
C TYR A 512 -5.35 3.24 40.52
N ARG A 513 -5.44 4.32 41.31
CA ARG A 513 -6.19 5.54 40.98
C ARG A 513 -5.22 6.73 40.94
N ARG A 514 -5.07 7.30 39.72
CA ARG A 514 -4.64 8.66 39.32
C ARG A 514 -3.19 9.14 39.58
N LEU A 515 -2.57 9.74 38.55
CA LEU A 515 -2.73 11.17 38.21
C LEU A 515 -2.96 11.33 36.71
#